data_AF-A0A399YIN1-F1
#
_entry.id   AF-A0A399YIN1-F1
#
_cell.length_a   1.000
_cell.length_b   1.000
_cell.length_c   1.000
_cell.angle_alpha   90.00
_cell.angle_beta   90.00
_cell.angle_gamma   90.00
#
_symmetry.space_group_name_H-M   'P 1'
#
loop_
_entity.id
_entity.type
_entity.pdbx_description
1 polymer ?
#
loop_
_entity_poly.entity_id
_entity_poly.type
_entity_poly.pdbx_seq_one_letter_code
_entity_poly.pdbx_strand_id
1 'polypeptide(L)' 'MSLPPDPNEKFAAYAHPERLVSTDWLAEHLGQDGLVVLESDED' A
#
# COMPACT_ATOMS: atom_id res chain seq x y z
N MET A 1 -6.64 -9.33 -9.65
CA MET A 1 -5.46 -10.00 -9.04
C MET A 1 -5.02 -9.15 -7.86
N SER A 2 -4.58 -9.74 -6.77
CA SER A 2 -4.07 -8.99 -5.60
C SER A 2 -2.64 -8.49 -5.88
N LEU A 3 -2.32 -7.26 -5.44
CA LEU A 3 -0.97 -6.72 -5.54
C LEU A 3 -0.05 -7.36 -4.48
N PRO A 4 1.25 -7.49 -4.75
CA PRO A 4 2.20 -7.96 -3.76
C PRO A 4 2.28 -6.99 -2.56
N PRO A 5 2.51 -7.48 -1.33
CA PRO A 5 2.67 -6.62 -0.17
C PRO A 5 3.97 -5.81 -0.25
N ASP A 6 3.99 -4.66 0.42
CA ASP A 6 5.16 -3.79 0.52
C ASP A 6 6.25 -4.47 1.39
N PRO A 7 7.49 -4.64 0.88
CA PRO A 7 8.57 -5.33 1.60
C PRO A 7 9.32 -4.46 2.63
N ASN A 8 8.82 -3.25 2.94
CA ASN A 8 9.50 -2.32 3.83
C ASN A 8 9.59 -2.84 5.27
N GLU A 9 10.83 -2.97 5.75
CA GLU A 9 11.15 -3.50 7.08
C GLU A 9 10.52 -2.69 8.22
N LYS A 10 10.18 -1.41 7.98
CA LYS A 10 9.45 -0.58 8.95
C LYS A 10 8.09 -1.16 9.31
N PHE A 11 7.50 -1.96 8.42
CA PHE A 11 6.20 -2.57 8.65
C PHE A 11 6.29 -3.93 9.39
N ALA A 12 7.49 -4.53 9.50
CA ALA A 12 7.67 -5.88 10.05
C ALA A 12 7.23 -6.02 11.52
N ALA A 13 7.16 -4.92 12.28
CA ALA A 13 6.74 -4.92 13.68
C ALA A 13 5.21 -4.88 13.87
N TYR A 14 4.41 -4.63 12.82
CA TYR A 14 2.95 -4.61 12.92
C TYR A 14 2.38 -6.02 12.82
N ALA A 15 1.21 -6.24 13.44
CA ALA A 15 0.52 -7.54 13.40
C ALA A 15 0.07 -7.95 11.98
N HIS A 16 -0.15 -6.98 11.10
CA HIS A 16 -0.57 -7.15 9.71
C HIS A 16 0.20 -6.20 8.79
N PRO A 17 1.48 -6.48 8.49
CA PRO A 17 2.31 -5.62 7.64
C PRO A 17 1.73 -5.44 6.25
N GLU A 18 1.00 -6.43 5.71
CA GLU A 18 0.39 -6.42 4.38
C GLU A 18 -0.69 -5.34 4.17
N ARG A 19 -1.13 -4.67 5.25
CA ARG A 19 -2.12 -3.59 5.21
C ARG A 19 -1.51 -2.20 5.10
N LEU A 20 -0.21 -2.09 5.29
CA LEU A 20 0.51 -0.83 5.19
C LEU A 20 1.32 -0.83 3.90
N VAL A 21 1.30 0.30 3.21
CA VAL A 21 2.12 0.54 2.03
C VAL A 21 2.88 1.83 2.22
N SER A 22 4.10 1.87 1.73
CA SER A 22 4.91 3.08 1.72
C SER A 22 4.53 3.99 0.55
N THR A 23 4.87 5.27 0.66
CA THR A 23 4.67 6.23 -0.44
C THR A 23 5.49 5.86 -1.68
N ASP A 24 6.68 5.26 -1.47
CA ASP A 24 7.56 4.81 -2.56
C ASP A 24 6.91 3.67 -3.34
N TRP A 25 6.44 2.63 -2.63
CA TRP A 25 5.72 1.52 -3.24
C TRP A 25 4.47 1.99 -3.98
N LEU A 26 3.70 2.91 -3.39
CA LEU A 26 2.52 3.47 -4.05
C LEU A 26 2.88 4.21 -5.35
N ALA A 27 3.98 4.97 -5.36
CA ALA A 27 4.47 5.66 -6.55
C ALA A 27 4.90 4.69 -7.65
N GLU A 28 5.51 3.56 -7.30
CA GLU A 28 5.94 2.53 -8.26
C GLU A 28 4.77 1.71 -8.84
N HIS A 29 3.72 1.49 -8.06
CA HIS A 29 2.56 0.66 -8.43
C HIS A 29 1.39 1.49 -8.96
N LEU A 30 1.52 2.81 -8.99
CA LEU A 30 0.50 3.75 -9.45
C LEU A 30 0.08 3.46 -10.89
N GLY A 31 -1.22 3.22 -11.09
CA GLY A 31 -1.80 2.91 -12.40
C GLY A 31 -1.78 1.42 -12.79
N GLN A 32 -1.34 0.52 -11.91
CA GLN A 32 -1.47 -0.92 -12.15
C GLN A 32 -2.94 -1.37 -12.09
N ASP A 33 -3.30 -2.33 -12.96
CA ASP A 33 -4.64 -2.91 -12.99
C ASP A 33 -4.95 -3.61 -11.65
N GLY A 34 -6.02 -3.15 -10.99
CA GLY A 34 -6.41 -3.62 -9.65
C GLY A 34 -5.95 -2.75 -8.48
N LEU A 35 -5.18 -1.68 -8.71
CA LEU A 35 -4.91 -0.66 -7.69
C LEU A 35 -5.92 0.49 -7.79
N VAL A 36 -6.63 0.77 -6.70
CA VAL A 36 -7.50 1.95 -6.58
C VAL A 36 -7.05 2.75 -5.36
N VAL A 37 -6.76 4.03 -5.57
CA VAL A 37 -6.44 4.97 -4.49
C VAL A 37 -7.72 5.73 -4.16
N LEU A 38 -8.15 5.64 -2.91
CA LEU A 38 -9.29 6.38 -2.38
C LEU A 38 -8.77 7.39 -1.35
N GLU A 39 -9.01 8.67 -1.62
CA GLU A 39 -8.89 9.71 -0.60
C GLU A 39 -10.20 9.76 0.19
N SER A 40 -10.09 9.78 1.52
CA SER A 40 -11.21 9.96 2.43
C SER A 40 -10.90 11.16 3.32
N ASP A 41 -11.49 12.30 2.98
CA ASP A 41 -11.50 13.50 3.82
C ASP A 41 -12.89 13.60 4.48
N GLU A 42 -12.91 13.77 5.80
CA GLU A 42 -14.13 13.93 6.59
C GLU A 42 -14.26 15.42 6.96
N ASP A 43 -15.07 16.16 6.21
CA ASP A 43 -15.61 17.48 6.62
C ASP A 43 -16.70 17.33 7.67
#